data_AF-E0S8V1-F1
#
_entry.id   AF-E0S8V1-F1
#
_cell.length_a   1.000
_cell.length_b   1.000
_cell.length_c   1.000
_cell.angle_alpha   90.00
_cell.angle_beta   90.00
_cell.angle_gamma   90.00
#
_symmetry.space_group_name_H-M   'P 1'
#
loop_
_entity.id
_entity.type
_entity.pdbx_description
1 polymer ?
#
loop_
_entity_poly.entity_id
_entity_poly.type
_entity_poly.pdbx_seq_one_letter_code
_entity_poly.pdbx_strand_id
1 'polypeptide(L)'
;MEGVVCIKGDITSDSCLRSIVEALEGVLADLVMCDGAPDITGIHEIDEYLQIELLMSALSASLRISKPGSSFVGKCLQGKYTEWMINHFRRFYNGVVLLKPRASRTESMECFLYCVGMKSTGDSSETDGAAYNASMKLCGYGKSFGLEYTVD
;
A
#
# COMPACT_ATOMS: atom_id res chain seq x y z
N MET A 1 8.20 7.14 -21.82
CA MET A 1 7.13 6.20 -22.23
C MET A 1 5.93 7.06 -22.59
N GLU A 2 5.24 6.74 -23.68
CA GLU A 2 3.99 7.43 -24.02
C GLU A 2 2.93 7.15 -22.94
N GLY A 3 2.11 8.15 -22.61
CA GLY A 3 1.09 8.03 -21.55
C GLY A 3 1.62 8.04 -20.10
N VAL A 4 2.90 8.34 -19.88
CA VAL A 4 3.49 8.43 -18.53
C VAL A 4 4.00 9.84 -18.26
N VAL A 5 3.49 10.45 -17.20
CA VAL A 5 4.00 11.73 -16.67
C VAL A 5 4.95 11.43 -15.50
N CYS A 6 6.21 11.87 -15.62
CA CYS A 6 7.21 11.67 -14.58
C CYS A 6 7.36 12.95 -13.75
N ILE A 7 7.10 12.85 -12.45
CA ILE A 7 7.30 13.94 -11.49
C ILE A 7 8.45 13.55 -10.57
N LYS A 8 9.49 14.38 -10.53
CA LYS A 8 10.59 14.23 -9.57
C LYS A 8 10.33 15.16 -8.39
N GLY A 9 10.07 14.58 -7.23
CA GLY A 9 9.81 15.35 -6.01
C GLY A 9 9.83 14.46 -4.77
N ASP A 10 9.78 15.10 -3.61
CA ASP A 10 9.60 14.44 -2.33
C ASP A 10 8.11 14.22 -2.09
N ILE A 11 7.69 12.97 -1.94
CA ILE A 11 6.29 12.59 -1.74
C ILE A 11 5.68 13.16 -0.45
N THR A 12 6.52 13.58 0.50
CA THR A 12 6.09 14.23 1.76
C THR A 12 5.84 15.73 1.58
N SER A 13 6.26 16.31 0.46
CA SER A 13 6.14 17.74 0.19
C SER A 13 4.82 18.11 -0.48
N ASP A 14 4.20 19.21 -0.03
CA ASP A 14 2.99 19.74 -0.66
C ASP A 14 3.22 20.24 -2.09
N SER A 15 4.46 20.59 -2.47
CA SER A 15 4.79 20.91 -3.85
C SER A 15 4.68 19.69 -4.76
N CYS A 16 5.19 18.53 -4.33
CA CYS A 16 5.07 17.30 -5.11
C CYS A 16 3.61 16.86 -5.26
N LEU A 17 2.83 16.92 -4.19
CA LEU A 17 1.40 16.61 -4.23
C LEU A 17 0.64 17.52 -5.19
N ARG A 18 0.92 18.83 -5.19
CA ARG A 18 0.31 19.76 -6.15
C ARG A 18 0.65 19.39 -7.59
N SER A 19 1.91 19.08 -7.88
CA SER A 19 2.31 18.64 -9.22
C SER A 19 1.59 17.35 -9.65
N ILE A 20 1.33 16.42 -8.72
CA ILE A 20 0.56 15.21 -9.01
C ILE A 20 -0.89 15.56 -9.35
N VAL A 21 -1.54 16.41 -8.54
CA VAL A 21 -2.94 16.83 -8.78
C VAL A 21 -3.07 17.58 -10.11
N GLU A 22 -2.11 18.45 -10.44
CA GLU A 22 -2.06 19.15 -11.73
C GLU A 22 -1.92 18.15 -12.89
N ALA A 23 -1.04 17.15 -12.76
CA ALA A 23 -0.85 16.12 -13.78
C ALA A 23 -2.06 15.19 -13.95
N LEU A 24 -2.89 15.04 -12.91
CA LEU A 24 -4.15 14.30 -12.98
C LEU A 24 -5.33 15.12 -13.52
N GLU A 25 -5.12 16.41 -13.82
CA GLU A 25 -6.13 17.31 -14.41
C GLU A 25 -7.46 17.34 -13.62
N GLY A 26 -7.38 17.25 -12.29
CA GLY A 26 -8.54 17.25 -11.39
C GLY A 26 -9.24 15.89 -11.25
N VAL A 27 -8.75 14.84 -11.91
CA VAL A 27 -9.21 13.46 -11.69
C VAL A 27 -8.52 12.88 -10.46
N LEU A 28 -9.25 12.08 -9.69
CA LEU A 28 -8.70 11.36 -8.54
C LEU A 28 -8.23 9.96 -8.94
N ALA A 29 -7.15 9.49 -8.31
CA ALA A 29 -6.54 8.20 -8.59
C ALA A 29 -7.45 7.02 -8.22
N ASP A 30 -7.52 6.04 -9.12
CA ASP A 30 -8.14 4.72 -8.92
C ASP A 30 -7.23 3.77 -8.12
N LEU A 31 -5.92 3.88 -8.34
CA LEU A 31 -4.90 3.02 -7.77
C LEU A 31 -3.63 3.84 -7.48
N VAL A 32 -3.08 3.67 -6.28
CA VAL A 32 -1.75 4.15 -5.92
C VAL A 32 -0.85 2.96 -5.63
N MET A 33 0.37 2.99 -6.14
CA MET A 33 1.37 1.94 -5.91
C MET A 33 2.66 2.54 -5.34
N CYS A 34 3.23 1.88 -4.34
CA CYS A 34 4.52 2.24 -3.75
C CYS A 34 5.45 1.03 -3.76
N ASP A 35 6.41 1.02 -4.69
CA ASP A 35 7.49 0.02 -4.75
C ASP A 35 8.82 0.60 -4.21
N GLY A 36 8.75 1.67 -3.41
CA GLY A 36 9.94 2.24 -2.79
C GLY A 36 10.53 1.30 -1.75
N ALA A 37 11.85 1.31 -1.61
CA ALA A 37 12.59 0.65 -0.54
C ALA A 37 13.65 1.62 -0.01
N PRO A 38 13.87 1.68 1.32
CA PRO A 38 14.98 2.42 1.88
C PRO A 38 16.31 1.73 1.57
N ASP A 39 17.41 2.44 1.78
CA ASP A 39 18.73 1.84 1.78
C ASP A 39 18.81 0.77 2.89
N ILE A 40 19.17 -0.46 2.50
CA ILE A 40 19.20 -1.61 3.40
C ILE A 40 20.40 -1.50 4.34
N THR A 41 20.12 -1.49 5.64
CA THR A 41 21.14 -1.44 6.70
C THR A 41 21.69 -2.82 7.04
N GLY A 42 20.92 -3.88 6.76
CA GLY A 42 21.22 -5.26 7.15
C GLY A 42 20.74 -5.61 8.56
N ILE A 43 20.19 -4.63 9.29
CA ILE A 43 19.53 -4.84 10.59
C ILE A 43 18.03 -4.88 10.32
N HIS A 44 17.47 -6.10 10.32
CA HIS A 44 16.09 -6.35 9.90
C HIS A 44 15.04 -5.47 10.60
N GLU A 45 15.20 -5.18 11.88
CA GLU A 45 14.25 -4.33 12.62
C GLU A 45 14.28 -2.87 12.14
N ILE A 46 15.46 -2.35 11.79
CA ILE A 46 15.61 -1.00 11.26
C ILE A 46 15.07 -0.93 9.83
N ASP A 47 15.38 -1.94 9.02
CA ASP A 47 14.92 -2.03 7.64
C ASP A 47 13.38 -2.12 7.57
N GLU A 48 12.76 -2.93 8.45
CA GLU A 48 11.30 -2.99 8.59
C GLU A 48 10.71 -1.63 9.00
N TYR A 49 11.30 -0.98 10.01
CA TYR A 49 10.83 0.33 10.47
C TYR A 49 10.87 1.39 9.36
N LEU A 50 12.00 1.48 8.64
CA LEU A 50 12.15 2.44 7.54
C LEU A 50 11.19 2.14 6.38
N GLN A 51 10.93 0.87 6.08
CA GLN A 51 9.94 0.48 5.07
C GLN A 51 8.53 0.91 5.49
N ILE A 52 8.18 0.77 6.78
CA ILE A 52 6.89 1.21 7.33
C ILE A 52 6.77 2.73 7.23
N GLU A 53 7.78 3.50 7.64
CA GLU A 53 7.76 4.97 7.54
C GLU A 53 7.54 5.47 6.11
N LEU A 54 8.18 4.79 5.14
CA LEU A 54 7.98 5.07 3.72
C LEU A 54 6.54 4.79 3.28
N LEU A 55 5.97 3.66 3.70
CA LEU A 55 4.58 3.32 3.41
C LEU A 55 3.59 4.28 4.08
N MET A 56 3.87 4.76 5.28
CA MET A 56 3.04 5.77 5.97
C MET A 56 3.06 7.10 5.21
N SER A 57 4.22 7.51 4.71
CA SER A 57 4.34 8.68 3.83
C SER A 57 3.56 8.51 2.53
N ALA A 58 3.66 7.34 1.89
CA ALA A 58 2.92 7.02 0.68
C ALA A 58 1.40 6.95 0.93
N LEU A 59 0.95 6.42 2.07
CA LEU A 59 -0.44 6.42 2.49
C LEU A 59 -0.97 7.86 2.64
N SER A 60 -0.24 8.72 3.35
CA SER A 60 -0.61 10.13 3.53
C SER A 60 -0.80 10.85 2.20
N ALA A 61 0.11 10.64 1.24
CA ALA A 61 -0.03 11.15 -0.12
C ALA A 61 -1.25 10.55 -0.84
N SER A 62 -1.41 9.22 -0.78
CA SER A 62 -2.50 8.48 -1.44
C SER A 62 -3.87 8.99 -1.01
N LEU A 63 -4.09 9.21 0.29
CA LEU A 63 -5.39 9.66 0.82
C LEU A 63 -5.82 11.03 0.27
N ARG A 64 -4.87 11.88 -0.16
CA ARG A 64 -5.16 13.22 -0.70
C ARG A 64 -5.47 13.21 -2.19
N ILE A 65 -4.99 12.20 -2.92
CA ILE A 65 -5.08 12.15 -4.39
C ILE A 65 -6.00 11.06 -4.91
N SER A 66 -6.51 10.17 -4.04
CA SER A 66 -7.32 9.02 -4.44
C SER A 66 -8.80 9.24 -4.17
N LYS A 67 -9.67 8.61 -4.96
CA LYS A 67 -11.12 8.69 -4.75
C LYS A 67 -11.61 7.65 -3.73
N PRO A 68 -12.77 7.88 -3.07
CA PRO A 68 -13.43 6.81 -2.32
C PRO A 68 -13.60 5.55 -3.18
N GLY A 69 -13.36 4.38 -2.59
CA GLY A 69 -13.38 3.09 -3.29
C GLY A 69 -12.07 2.71 -4.01
N SER A 70 -11.08 3.60 -4.07
CA SER A 70 -9.76 3.32 -4.68
C SER A 70 -8.96 2.24 -3.93
N SER A 71 -7.89 1.77 -4.57
CA SER A 71 -6.97 0.78 -4.02
C SER A 71 -5.56 1.33 -3.81
N PHE A 72 -4.82 0.70 -2.89
CA PHE A 72 -3.41 0.97 -2.66
C PHE A 72 -2.61 -0.33 -2.62
N VAL A 73 -1.43 -0.33 -3.24
CA VAL A 73 -0.47 -1.45 -3.18
C VAL A 73 0.87 -0.91 -2.71
N GLY A 74 1.43 -1.48 -1.64
CA GLY A 74 2.73 -1.06 -1.11
C GLY A 74 3.66 -2.26 -0.92
N LYS A 75 4.91 -2.17 -1.37
CA LYS A 75 5.95 -3.13 -1.00
C LYS A 75 6.22 -3.03 0.50
N CYS A 76 6.23 -4.16 1.17
CA CYS A 76 6.51 -4.31 2.59
C CYS A 76 7.61 -5.32 2.85
N LEU A 77 8.18 -5.27 4.05
CA LEU A 77 8.98 -6.34 4.62
C LEU A 77 8.15 -6.99 5.73
N GLN A 78 7.89 -8.28 5.61
CA GLN A 78 7.19 -9.03 6.64
C GLN A 78 8.11 -9.17 7.85
N GLY A 79 7.63 -8.68 9.00
CA GLY A 79 8.36 -8.69 10.25
C GLY A 79 7.43 -8.49 11.45
N LYS A 80 7.99 -7.94 12.53
CA LYS A 80 7.34 -7.84 13.84
C LYS A 80 6.24 -6.79 13.88
N TYR A 81 6.34 -5.73 13.07
CA TYR A 81 5.43 -4.59 13.05
C TYR A 81 4.37 -4.67 11.95
N THR A 82 4.39 -5.75 11.18
CA THR A 82 3.48 -6.00 10.07
C THR A 82 2.00 -5.98 10.48
N GLU A 83 1.64 -6.59 11.61
CA GLU A 83 0.26 -6.59 12.11
C GLU A 83 -0.22 -5.17 12.47
N TRP A 84 0.64 -4.40 13.13
CA TRP A 84 0.37 -3.00 13.44
C TRP A 84 0.11 -2.18 12.17
N MET A 85 0.96 -2.35 11.15
CA MET A 85 0.81 -1.67 9.87
C MET A 85 -0.52 -2.02 9.20
N ILE A 86 -0.90 -3.31 9.15
CA ILE A 86 -2.20 -3.72 8.60
C ILE A 86 -3.35 -3.04 9.34
N ASN A 87 -3.34 -3.08 10.67
CA ASN A 87 -4.39 -2.48 11.48
C ASN A 87 -4.47 -0.96 11.26
N HIS A 88 -3.32 -0.29 11.08
CA HIS A 88 -3.29 1.12 10.74
C HIS A 88 -3.99 1.40 9.39
N PHE A 89 -3.68 0.63 8.35
CA PHE A 89 -4.28 0.82 7.01
C PHE A 89 -5.78 0.48 6.97
N ARG A 90 -6.28 -0.46 7.79
CA ARG A 90 -7.72 -0.79 7.89
C ARG A 90 -8.61 0.34 8.40
N ARG A 91 -8.00 1.35 9.02
CA ARG A 91 -8.71 2.58 9.37
C ARG A 91 -9.14 3.35 8.13
N PHE A 92 -8.43 3.18 7.01
CA PHE A 92 -8.65 3.91 5.77
C PHE A 92 -9.20 3.05 4.62
N TYR A 93 -9.10 1.72 4.71
CA TYR A 93 -9.54 0.79 3.67
C TYR A 93 -10.46 -0.29 4.22
N ASN A 94 -11.41 -0.76 3.41
CA ASN A 94 -12.35 -1.82 3.78
C ASN A 94 -11.67 -3.18 3.87
N GLY A 95 -10.74 -3.48 2.97
CA GLY A 95 -9.95 -4.70 2.97
C GLY A 95 -8.46 -4.39 2.95
N VAL A 96 -7.68 -5.11 3.76
CA VAL A 96 -6.21 -5.02 3.79
C VAL A 96 -5.65 -6.44 3.90
N VAL A 97 -4.87 -6.85 2.91
CA VAL A 97 -4.28 -8.19 2.83
C VAL A 97 -2.79 -8.10 2.51
N LEU A 98 -2.02 -9.04 3.03
CA LEU A 98 -0.64 -9.25 2.59
C LEU A 98 -0.62 -10.26 1.46
N LEU A 99 0.08 -9.91 0.40
CA LEU A 99 0.26 -10.72 -0.77
C LEU A 99 1.73 -11.05 -0.97
N LYS A 100 1.99 -12.31 -1.32
CA LYS A 100 3.29 -12.71 -1.86
C LYS A 100 3.10 -13.27 -3.27
N PRO A 101 3.46 -12.50 -4.31
CA PRO A 101 3.28 -12.95 -5.68
C PRO A 101 4.27 -14.06 -6.01
N ARG A 102 3.91 -14.92 -6.98
CA ARG A 102 4.80 -15.97 -7.50
C ARG A 102 6.16 -15.45 -7.99
N ALA A 103 6.20 -14.19 -8.46
CA ALA A 103 7.44 -13.56 -8.90
C ALA A 103 8.41 -13.23 -7.74
N SER A 104 7.92 -13.12 -6.51
CA SER A 104 8.76 -12.88 -5.33
C SER A 104 9.45 -14.17 -4.88
N ARG A 105 10.72 -14.07 -4.51
CA ARG A 105 11.49 -15.20 -3.97
C ARG A 105 10.88 -15.64 -2.64
N THR A 106 10.68 -16.96 -2.46
CA THR A 106 10.08 -17.51 -1.24
C THR A 106 10.87 -17.15 0.02
N GLU A 107 12.20 -17.12 -0.08
CA GLU A 107 13.13 -16.82 1.03
C GLU A 107 13.19 -15.32 1.41
N SER A 108 12.70 -14.43 0.54
CA SER A 108 12.68 -13.00 0.83
C SER A 108 11.64 -12.66 1.89
N MET A 109 11.90 -11.67 2.74
CA MET A 109 10.87 -11.08 3.60
C MET A 109 9.94 -10.12 2.83
N GLU A 110 10.25 -9.82 1.57
CA GLU A 110 9.45 -8.96 0.72
C GLU A 110 8.04 -9.52 0.50
N CYS A 111 7.06 -8.64 0.72
CA CYS A 111 5.63 -8.84 0.52
C CYS A 111 5.02 -7.59 -0.10
N PHE A 112 3.73 -7.66 -0.43
CA PHE A 112 2.94 -6.49 -0.84
C PHE A 112 1.71 -6.36 0.05
N LEU A 113 1.55 -5.20 0.65
CA LEU A 113 0.32 -4.78 1.30
C LEU A 113 -0.67 -4.35 0.22
N TYR A 114 -1.78 -5.06 0.08
CA TYR A 114 -2.85 -4.69 -0.83
C TYR A 114 -4.09 -4.24 -0.05
N CYS A 115 -4.49 -3.00 -0.30
CA CYS A 115 -5.59 -2.32 0.35
C CYS A 115 -6.68 -2.03 -0.69
N VAL A 116 -7.92 -2.35 -0.37
CA VAL A 116 -9.07 -2.21 -1.27
C VAL A 116 -10.20 -1.42 -0.63
N GLY A 117 -10.86 -0.60 -1.45
CA GLY A 117 -12.02 0.17 -1.03
C GLY A 117 -11.66 1.24 -0.01
N MET A 118 -10.98 2.30 -0.45
CA MET A 118 -10.71 3.47 0.39
C MET A 118 -12.01 4.02 0.96
N LYS A 119 -12.08 4.18 2.28
CA LYS A 119 -13.24 4.70 3.00
C LYS A 119 -13.45 6.18 2.69
N SER A 120 -14.70 6.63 2.76
CA SER A 120 -15.02 8.05 2.58
C SER A 120 -14.61 8.85 3.83
N THR A 121 -14.21 10.11 3.66
CA THR A 121 -13.96 11.04 4.76
C THR A 121 -15.29 11.37 5.45
N GLY A 122 -15.72 10.51 6.38
CA GLY A 122 -17.03 10.56 7.04
C GLY A 122 -17.46 9.21 7.60
N ASP A 123 -16.98 8.11 7.03
CA ASP A 123 -17.21 6.75 7.54
C ASP A 123 -16.35 6.51 8.79
N SER A 124 -16.86 7.00 9.92
CA SER A 124 -16.32 6.68 11.25
C SER A 124 -16.84 5.31 11.69
N SER A 125 -16.56 4.27 10.90
CA SER A 125 -16.78 2.89 11.36
C SER A 125 -15.73 2.62 12.44
N GLU A 126 -16.16 2.42 13.70
CA GLU A 126 -15.31 1.82 14.73
C GLU A 126 -14.62 0.60 14.12
N THR A 127 -13.29 0.58 14.14
CA THR A 127 -12.54 -0.60 13.73
C THR A 127 -12.66 -1.55 14.91
N ASP A 128 -13.43 -2.63 14.77
CA ASP A 128 -13.50 -3.69 15.77
C ASP A 128 -12.06 -4.05 16.17
N GLY A 129 -11.71 -3.82 17.43
CA GLY A 129 -10.38 -4.09 18.01
C GLY A 129 -10.03 -5.57 18.08
N ALA A 130 -10.65 -6.40 17.23
CA ALA A 130 -10.36 -7.81 17.11
C ALA A 130 -8.94 -7.96 16.54
N ALA A 131 -8.12 -8.73 17.25
CA ALA A 131 -6.79 -9.13 16.78
C ALA A 131 -6.91 -9.75 15.38
N TYR A 132 -6.22 -9.16 14.41
CA TYR A 132 -6.22 -9.67 13.05
C TYR A 132 -5.06 -10.64 12.88
N ASN A 133 -5.38 -11.91 12.70
CA ASN A 133 -4.38 -12.88 12.30
C ASN A 133 -4.02 -12.63 10.82
N ALA A 134 -2.98 -11.83 10.61
CA ALA A 134 -2.45 -11.46 9.32
C ALA A 134 -1.86 -12.68 8.59
N SER A 135 -2.72 -13.48 7.96
CA SER A 135 -2.28 -14.55 7.08
C SER A 135 -1.82 -13.97 5.73
N MET A 136 -0.56 -14.24 5.37
CA MET A 136 -0.03 -13.94 4.03
C MET A 136 -0.79 -14.78 3.00
N LYS A 137 -1.35 -14.14 1.98
CA LYS A 137 -1.96 -14.83 0.84
C LYS A 137 -0.96 -14.93 -0.32
N LEU A 138 -0.83 -16.13 -0.88
CA LEU A 138 -0.07 -16.32 -2.12
C LEU A 138 -0.94 -15.87 -3.31
N CYS A 139 -0.37 -15.15 -4.27
CA CYS A 139 -1.09 -14.73 -5.48
C CYS A 139 -0.32 -15.07 -6.77
N GLY A 140 -1.06 -15.26 -7.88
CA GLY A 140 -0.48 -15.65 -9.17
C GLY A 140 -0.29 -17.16 -9.40
N TYR A 141 -1.00 -18.00 -8.63
CA TYR A 141 -1.04 -19.46 -8.78
C TYR A 141 -2.34 -19.97 -9.45
N GLY A 142 -3.25 -19.05 -9.82
CA GLY A 142 -4.52 -19.32 -10.50
C GLY A 142 -4.40 -19.47 -12.03
N LYS A 143 -5.48 -19.92 -12.69
CA LYS A 143 -5.54 -20.12 -14.15
C LYS A 143 -6.00 -18.89 -14.94
N SER A 144 -6.50 -17.84 -14.30
CA SER A 144 -6.83 -16.57 -14.97
C SER A 144 -5.84 -15.46 -14.64
N PHE A 145 -5.68 -14.53 -15.59
CA PHE A 145 -4.78 -13.38 -15.49
C PHE A 145 -5.30 -12.37 -14.45
N GLY A 146 -4.55 -12.16 -13.37
CA GLY A 146 -4.83 -11.15 -12.35
C GLY A 146 -5.11 -11.75 -10.99
N LEU A 147 -4.98 -10.92 -9.95
CA LEU A 147 -5.09 -11.20 -8.52
C LEU A 147 -6.32 -12.05 -8.14
N GLU A 148 -6.30 -13.37 -8.40
CA GLU A 148 -7.24 -14.32 -7.82
C GLU A 148 -6.93 -14.43 -6.31
N TYR A 149 -7.52 -13.53 -5.52
CA TYR A 149 -7.87 -13.86 -4.16
C TYR A 149 -9.34 -13.46 -3.98
N THR A 150 -10.19 -14.44 -3.66
CA THR A 150 -11.51 -14.15 -3.12
C THR A 150 -11.31 -13.67 -1.67
N VAL A 151 -11.87 -12.51 -1.38
CA VAL A 151 -12.30 -12.21 -0.01
C VAL A 151 -13.63 -12.94 0.11
N ASP A 152 -13.66 -14.02 0.88
CA ASP A 152 -14.93 -14.66 1.24
C ASP A 152 -15.81 -13.69 2.03
#